data_AF-A0A6G7CMJ3-F1
#
_entry.id   AF-A0A6G7CMJ3-F1
#
_cell.length_a   1.000
_cell.length_b   1.000
_cell.length_c   1.000
_cell.angle_alpha   90.00
_cell.angle_beta   90.00
_cell.angle_gamma   90.00
#
_symmetry.space_group_name_H-M   'P 1'
#
loop_
_entity.id
_entity.type
_entity.pdbx_description
1 polymer ?
#
loop_
_entity_poly.entity_id
_entity_poly.type
_entity_poly.pdbx_seq_one_letter_code
_entity_poly.pdbx_strand_id
1 'polypeptide(L)'
;MLDEQTNISLHPSFSVKDFTFLSKDKGVVYCPVNGETLLCETSVIHYLTLLESKPECSYRQLMKMYPTQAENMIQQLANLYVIEIQGKNIQNDNN
;
A
#
# COMPACT_ATOMS: atom_id res chain seq x y z
N MET A 1 15.13 5.73 0.91
CA MET A 1 14.71 4.54 1.70
C MET A 1 13.61 4.99 2.63
N LEU A 2 12.56 4.20 2.79
CA LEU A 2 11.48 4.48 3.76
C LEU A 2 12.04 4.32 5.17
N ASP A 3 11.73 5.26 6.06
CA ASP A 3 12.14 5.16 7.46
C ASP A 3 11.11 4.32 8.27
N GLU A 4 11.50 3.87 9.46
CA GLU A 4 10.62 3.07 10.32
C GLU A 4 9.36 3.82 10.80
N GLN A 5 9.35 5.15 10.72
CA GLN A 5 8.26 6.03 11.16
C GLN A 5 7.33 6.43 10.00
N THR A 6 7.63 5.99 8.79
CA THR A 6 6.87 6.36 7.59
C THR A 6 5.48 5.75 7.69
N ASN A 7 4.47 6.61 7.62
CA ASN A 7 3.08 6.20 7.67
C ASN A 7 2.58 5.87 6.28
N ILE A 8 1.82 4.80 6.20
CA ILE A 8 1.24 4.30 4.96
C ILE A 8 -0.27 4.17 5.16
N SER A 9 -1.02 4.71 4.20
CA SER A 9 -2.48 4.69 4.16
C SER A 9 -2.98 4.32 2.77
N LEU A 10 -4.21 3.84 2.66
CA LEU A 10 -4.86 3.73 1.35
C LEU A 10 -5.13 5.12 0.78
N HIS A 11 -5.03 5.25 -0.54
CA HIS A 11 -5.48 6.46 -1.21
C HIS A 11 -7.00 6.63 -0.99
N PRO A 12 -7.52 7.85 -0.70
CA PRO A 12 -8.93 8.05 -0.33
C PRO A 12 -9.95 7.59 -1.36
N SER A 13 -9.59 7.66 -2.65
CA SER A 13 -10.43 7.18 -3.74
C SER A 13 -10.39 5.66 -3.95
N PHE A 14 -9.44 4.96 -3.31
CA PHE A 14 -9.27 3.53 -3.47
C PHE A 14 -10.08 2.77 -2.42
N SER A 15 -10.81 1.72 -2.83
CA SER A 15 -11.50 0.82 -1.92
C SER A 15 -11.18 -0.63 -2.26
N VAL A 16 -11.05 -1.44 -1.22
CA VAL A 16 -10.77 -2.89 -1.35
C VAL A 16 -12.06 -3.68 -1.61
N LYS A 17 -13.23 -3.04 -1.51
CA LYS A 17 -14.54 -3.68 -1.74
C LYS A 17 -14.79 -4.06 -3.19
N ASP A 18 -14.11 -3.41 -4.14
CA ASP A 18 -14.25 -3.67 -5.58
C ASP A 18 -13.29 -4.76 -6.09
N PHE A 19 -12.87 -5.67 -5.20
CA PHE A 19 -11.93 -6.73 -5.51
C PHE A 19 -12.62 -7.96 -6.12
N THR A 20 -12.07 -8.47 -7.22
CA THR A 20 -12.54 -9.72 -7.85
C THR A 20 -11.48 -10.81 -7.79
N PHE A 21 -11.77 -11.92 -7.11
CA PHE A 21 -10.87 -13.07 -7.08
C PHE A 21 -10.92 -13.85 -8.40
N LEU A 22 -9.73 -14.10 -8.99
CA LEU A 22 -9.60 -14.96 -10.18
C LEU A 22 -9.29 -16.41 -9.79
N SER A 23 -8.60 -16.59 -8.67
CA SER A 23 -8.22 -17.88 -8.12
C SER A 23 -8.00 -17.76 -6.60
N LYS A 24 -7.59 -18.86 -5.97
CA LYS A 24 -7.27 -18.93 -4.54
C LYS A 24 -6.00 -18.14 -4.14
N ASP A 25 -5.14 -17.83 -5.11
CA ASP A 25 -3.85 -17.16 -4.94
C ASP A 25 -3.78 -15.78 -5.61
N LYS A 26 -4.76 -15.41 -6.44
CA LYS A 26 -4.76 -14.17 -7.21
C LYS A 26 -6.12 -13.52 -7.29
N GLY A 27 -6.12 -12.21 -7.41
CA GLY A 27 -7.24 -11.52 -8.01
C GLY A 27 -6.91 -10.12 -8.44
N VAL A 28 -7.95 -9.36 -8.72
CA VAL A 28 -7.87 -8.14 -9.48
C VAL A 28 -8.51 -7.00 -8.69
N VAL A 29 -7.81 -5.86 -8.66
CA VAL A 29 -8.33 -4.61 -8.12
C VAL A 29 -8.28 -3.50 -9.16
N TYR A 30 -9.32 -2.69 -9.20
CA TYR A 30 -9.36 -1.48 -10.02
C TYR A 30 -8.85 -0.29 -9.21
N CYS A 31 -7.91 0.48 -9.77
CA CYS A 31 -7.46 1.74 -9.20
C CYS A 31 -8.21 2.89 -9.90
N PRO A 32 -9.14 3.56 -9.21
CA PRO A 32 -9.94 4.63 -9.82
C PRO A 32 -9.14 5.92 -10.06
N VAL A 33 -7.95 6.04 -9.49
CA VAL A 33 -7.10 7.25 -9.63
C VAL A 33 -6.49 7.33 -11.02
N ASN A 34 -5.99 6.21 -11.53
CA ASN A 34 -5.34 6.12 -12.83
C ASN A 34 -6.12 5.30 -13.87
N GLY A 35 -7.23 4.67 -13.46
CA GLY A 35 -8.06 3.84 -14.34
C GLY A 35 -7.45 2.46 -14.64
N GLU A 36 -6.39 2.06 -13.94
CA GLU A 36 -5.70 0.81 -14.17
C GLU A 36 -6.31 -0.34 -13.37
N THR A 37 -6.12 -1.55 -13.90
CA THR A 37 -6.53 -2.79 -13.25
C THR A 37 -5.29 -3.59 -12.88
N LEU A 38 -5.18 -3.95 -11.60
CA LEU A 38 -4.01 -4.57 -11.01
C LEU A 38 -4.28 -6.03 -10.70
N LEU A 39 -3.46 -6.91 -11.26
CA LEU A 39 -3.42 -8.31 -10.85
C LEU A 39 -2.52 -8.44 -9.62
N CYS A 40 -3.08 -8.88 -8.52
CA CYS A 40 -2.42 -8.97 -7.23
C CYS A 40 -2.48 -10.39 -6.66
N GLU A 41 -1.44 -10.76 -5.92
CA GLU A 41 -1.49 -11.94 -5.06
C GLU A 41 -2.43 -11.71 -3.87
N THR A 42 -2.99 -12.79 -3.32
CA THR A 42 -3.91 -12.70 -2.18
C THR A 42 -3.30 -12.06 -0.92
N SER A 43 -1.98 -12.17 -0.76
CA SER A 43 -1.19 -11.48 0.29
C SER A 43 -1.34 -9.96 0.21
N VAL A 44 -1.28 -9.39 -1.00
CA VAL A 44 -1.45 -7.95 -1.25
C VAL A 44 -2.88 -7.52 -0.91
N ILE A 45 -3.88 -8.33 -1.27
CA ILE A 45 -5.28 -8.05 -0.94
C ILE A 45 -5.49 -7.98 0.57
N HIS A 46 -4.93 -8.96 1.30
CA HIS A 46 -5.03 -9.00 2.74
C HIS A 46 -4.38 -7.76 3.36
N TYR A 47 -3.23 -7.34 2.83
CA TYR A 47 -2.59 -6.09 3.24
C TYR A 47 -3.50 -4.87 3.00
N LEU A 48 -4.05 -4.70 1.80
CA LEU A 48 -4.93 -3.58 1.47
C LEU A 48 -6.19 -3.58 2.37
N THR A 49 -6.78 -4.75 2.61
CA THR A 49 -7.94 -4.93 3.51
C THR A 49 -7.58 -4.50 4.95
N LEU A 50 -6.39 -4.86 5.42
CA LEU A 50 -5.91 -4.46 6.73
C LEU A 50 -5.77 -2.94 6.81
N LEU A 51 -5.16 -2.30 5.81
CA LEU A 51 -5.07 -0.83 5.74
C LEU A 51 -6.44 -0.16 5.69
N GLU A 52 -7.43 -0.73 4.98
CA GLU A 52 -8.79 -0.17 4.95
C GLU A 52 -9.44 -0.19 6.35
N SER A 53 -9.17 -1.25 7.14
CA SER A 53 -9.67 -1.38 8.52
C SER A 53 -8.87 -0.58 9.55
N LYS A 54 -7.59 -0.32 9.26
CA LYS A 54 -6.63 0.39 10.12
C LYS A 54 -5.91 1.42 9.24
N PRO A 55 -6.48 2.62 9.09
CA PRO A 55 -6.14 3.57 8.04
C PRO A 55 -4.68 4.04 8.04
N GLU A 56 -3.96 3.82 9.14
CA GLU A 56 -2.55 4.12 9.25
C GLU A 56 -1.79 2.91 9.78
N CYS A 57 -0.77 2.51 9.03
CA CYS A 57 0.20 1.50 9.45
C CYS A 57 1.62 2.04 9.22
N SER A 58 2.48 1.90 10.23
CA SER A 58 3.89 2.28 10.07
C SER A 58 4.62 1.26 9.19
N TYR A 59 5.60 1.74 8.41
CA TYR A 59 6.49 0.88 7.63
C TYR A 59 7.13 -0.23 8.48
N ARG A 60 7.48 0.06 9.74
CA ARG A 60 8.00 -0.93 10.68
C ARG A 60 7.02 -2.07 10.97
N GLN A 61 5.74 -1.77 11.14
CA GLN A 61 4.72 -2.81 11.35
C GLN A 61 4.57 -3.68 10.10
N LEU A 62 4.69 -3.07 8.92
CA LEU A 62 4.64 -3.79 7.65
C LEU A 62 5.83 -4.71 7.43
N MET A 63 7.03 -4.23 7.71
CA MET A 63 8.26 -5.02 7.66
C MET A 63 8.22 -6.24 8.58
N LYS A 64 7.51 -6.16 9.71
CA LYS A 64 7.31 -7.33 10.59
C LYS A 64 6.38 -8.39 10.00
N MET A 65 5.39 -7.98 9.20
CA MET A 65 4.44 -8.91 8.57
C MET A 65 4.97 -9.47 7.25
N TYR A 66 5.69 -8.67 6.47
CA TYR A 66 6.17 -9.01 5.12
C TYR A 66 7.67 -8.64 4.92
N PRO A 67 8.59 -9.27 5.67
CA PRO A 67 9.99 -8.80 5.79
C PRO A 67 10.80 -8.81 4.49
N THR A 68 10.43 -9.61 3.49
CA THR A 68 11.18 -9.75 2.23
C THR A 68 10.55 -9.00 1.06
N GLN A 69 9.29 -8.60 1.19
CA GLN A 69 8.47 -8.12 0.07
C GLN A 69 7.87 -6.73 0.30
N ALA A 70 7.86 -6.24 1.55
CA ALA A 70 7.19 -5.00 1.91
C ALA A 70 7.68 -3.80 1.10
N GLU A 71 8.99 -3.56 0.98
CA GLU A 71 9.50 -2.35 0.30
C GLU A 71 9.10 -2.31 -1.18
N ASN A 72 9.35 -3.39 -1.92
CA ASN A 72 8.99 -3.46 -3.35
C ASN A 72 7.48 -3.38 -3.56
N MET A 73 6.69 -4.07 -2.73
CA MET A 73 5.23 -4.02 -2.78
C MET A 73 4.70 -2.61 -2.52
N ILE A 74 5.21 -1.94 -1.47
CA ILE A 74 4.80 -0.57 -1.11
C ILE A 74 5.16 0.40 -2.25
N GLN A 75 6.37 0.32 -2.80
CA GLN A 75 6.77 1.18 -3.91
C GLN A 75 5.89 0.96 -5.15
N GLN A 76 5.58 -0.30 -5.49
CA GLN A 76 4.68 -0.58 -6.62
C GLN A 76 3.27 -0.03 -6.38
N LEU A 77 2.68 -0.27 -5.20
CA LEU A 77 1.35 0.23 -4.88
C LEU A 77 1.29 1.76 -4.82
N ALA A 78 2.37 2.42 -4.37
CA ALA A 78 2.47 3.87 -4.36
C ALA A 78 2.57 4.45 -5.79
N ASN A 79 3.38 3.83 -6.65
CA ASN A 79 3.48 4.22 -8.07
C ASN A 79 2.16 4.03 -8.82
N LEU A 80 1.32 3.11 -8.36
CA LEU A 80 -0.01 2.83 -8.90
C LEU A 80 -1.13 3.63 -8.22
N TYR A 81 -0.79 4.60 -7.35
CA TYR A 81 -1.73 5.45 -6.62
C TYR A 81 -2.75 4.68 -5.76
N VAL A 82 -2.40 3.47 -5.34
CA VAL A 82 -3.22 2.63 -4.46
C VAL A 82 -3.05 3.04 -3.00
N ILE A 83 -1.83 3.40 -2.62
CA ILE A 83 -1.47 3.85 -1.27
C ILE A 83 -0.78 5.21 -1.31
N GLU A 84 -0.85 5.91 -0.20
CA GLU A 84 -0.07 7.12 0.06
C GLU A 84 1.02 6.84 1.08
N ILE A 85 2.19 7.45 0.88
CA ILE A 85 3.33 7.37 1.77
C ILE A 85 3.53 8.75 2.39
N GLN A 86 3.24 8.87 3.68
CA GLN A 86 3.43 10.10 4.43
C GLN A 86 4.68 9.97 5.32
N GLY A 87 5.72 10.71 4.96
CA GLY A 87 6.89 10.87 5.81
C GLY A 87 6.76 12.11 6.70
N LYS A 88 7.39 12.08 7.88
CA LYS A 88 7.91 13.33 8.43
C LYS A 88 9.02 13.77 7.49
N ASN A 89 8.76 14.77 6.65
CA ASN A 89 9.86 15.57 6.11
C ASN A 89 10.59 16.15 7.32
N ILE A 90 11.75 15.59 7.65
CA ILE A 90 12.75 16.33 8.41
C ILE A 90 13.16 17.46 7.46
N GLN A 91 12.54 18.63 7.61
CA GLN A 91 13.14 19.87 7.15
C GLN A 91 14.58 19.91 7.67
N ASN A 92 15.52 20.29 6.81
CA ASN A 92 16.67 21.15 7.10
C ASN A 92 17.63 21.09 5.89
N ASP A 93 18.21 22.18 5.37
CA ASP A 93 18.52 23.46 5.98
C ASP A 93 18.38 24.63 5.00
N ASN A 94 17.89 25.76 5.52
CA ASN A 94 18.35 27.07 5.05
C ASN A 94 19.86 27.17 5.33
N ASN A 95 20.67 27.33 4.30
CA ASN A 95 21.94 28.06 4.40
C ASN A 95 22.35 28.60 3.03
#